data_AF-A0A3Q9F185-F1
#
_entry.id   AF-A0A3Q9F185-F1
#
_cell.length_a   1.000
_cell.length_b   1.000
_cell.length_c   1.000
_cell.angle_alpha   90.00
_cell.angle_beta   90.00
_cell.angle_gamma   90.00
#
_symmetry.space_group_name_H-M   'P 1'
#
loop_
_entity.id
_entity.type
_entity.pdbx_description
1 polymer ?
#
loop_
_entity_poly.entity_id
_entity_poly.type
_entity_poly.pdbx_seq_one_letter_code
_entity_poly.pdbx_strand_id
1 'polypeptide(L)'
;MRALLRYQAALLARSQRWLPPFILYAVFLAVGVQGGQPILDSLGYAAAALLPVAAWLVRICVTNEPPAARSCVAAAAGPGRAHLAALLVALAGAAALGTAAIVVLTLISDPASADHQIRVPRLPAGAAGLLAALACALLGTAVGALTTWPVLRSTGRAVPAMLLAALLSVVVTGSPAQAAVNGLVTGSRSGTVPTPLLPLVAAAVFTAVAIAVACALTSRRSP
;
A
#
# COMPACT_ATOMS: atom_id res chain seq x y z
N MET A 1 -7.44 13.35 -17.31
CA MET A 1 -6.86 12.49 -16.25
C MET A 1 -5.38 12.77 -16.01
N ARG A 2 -4.51 12.77 -17.03
CA ARG A 2 -3.08 13.09 -16.86
C ARG A 2 -2.81 14.42 -16.14
N ALA A 3 -3.56 15.48 -16.48
CA ALA A 3 -3.45 16.78 -15.81
C ALA A 3 -3.79 16.71 -14.30
N LEU A 4 -4.85 15.99 -13.92
CA LEU A 4 -5.23 15.78 -12.53
C LEU A 4 -4.18 14.98 -11.75
N LEU A 5 -3.61 13.94 -12.36
CA LEU A 5 -2.54 13.16 -11.74
C LEU A 5 -1.30 14.03 -11.50
N ARG A 6 -0.89 14.84 -12.48
CA ARG A 6 0.22 15.80 -12.32
C ARG A 6 -0.07 16.82 -11.21
N TYR A 7 -1.30 17.33 -11.16
CA TYR A 7 -1.72 18.27 -10.13
C TYR A 7 -1.64 17.64 -8.73
N GLN A 8 -2.26 16.48 -8.52
CA GLN A 8 -2.27 15.78 -7.23
C GLN A 8 -0.86 15.33 -6.82
N ALA A 9 -0.04 14.85 -7.77
CA ALA A 9 1.34 14.49 -7.50
C ALA A 9 2.19 15.70 -7.08
N ALA A 10 2.03 16.84 -7.75
CA ALA A 10 2.71 18.08 -7.37
C ALA A 10 2.25 18.58 -5.99
N LEU A 11 0.96 18.45 -5.68
CA LEU A 11 0.41 18.81 -4.38
C LEU A 11 0.97 17.91 -3.28
N LEU A 12 1.05 16.60 -3.52
CA LEU A 12 1.66 15.64 -2.58
C LEU A 12 3.13 15.97 -2.36
N ALA A 13 3.91 16.13 -3.44
CA ALA A 13 5.34 16.42 -3.35
C ALA A 13 5.62 17.71 -2.56
N ARG A 14 4.84 18.77 -2.82
CA ARG A 14 5.01 20.07 -2.17
C ARG A 14 4.50 20.12 -0.74
N SER A 15 3.55 19.26 -0.35
CA SER A 15 2.98 19.33 1.00
C SER A 15 3.92 18.81 2.09
N GLN A 16 4.95 18.04 1.74
CA GLN A 16 5.88 17.37 2.67
C GLN A 16 5.20 16.43 3.69
N ARG A 17 3.88 16.28 3.62
CA ARG A 17 3.08 15.41 4.52
C ARG A 17 3.31 13.93 4.25
N TRP A 18 3.99 13.60 3.16
CA TRP A 18 4.44 12.24 2.85
C TRP A 18 5.69 11.85 3.64
N LEU A 19 6.44 12.80 4.23
CA LEU A 19 7.65 12.48 5.00
C LEU A 19 7.37 11.57 6.21
N PRO A 20 6.38 11.83 7.09
CA PRO A 20 6.14 10.98 8.25
C PRO A 20 5.90 9.49 7.92
N PRO A 21 4.99 9.11 6.99
CA PRO A 21 4.82 7.69 6.65
C PRO A 21 6.08 7.06 6.04
N PHE A 22 6.84 7.82 5.24
CA PHE A 22 8.09 7.32 4.64
C PHE A 22 9.18 7.09 5.68
N ILE A 23 9.39 8.05 6.58
CA ILE A 23 10.36 7.95 7.67
C ILE A 23 9.99 6.79 8.60
N LEU A 24 8.71 6.68 8.98
CA LEU A 24 8.25 5.60 9.84
C LEU A 24 8.50 4.23 9.19
N TYR A 25 8.21 4.09 7.89
CA TYR A 25 8.48 2.86 7.16
C TYR A 25 9.97 2.55 7.10
N ALA A 26 10.81 3.54 6.80
CA ALA A 26 12.25 3.37 6.76
C ALA A 26 12.83 2.95 8.12
N VAL A 27 12.41 3.60 9.21
CA VAL A 27 12.81 3.23 10.58
C VAL A 27 12.34 1.82 10.92
N PHE A 28 11.10 1.47 10.57
CA PHE A 28 10.55 0.14 10.81
C PHE A 28 11.35 -0.96 10.09
N LEU A 29 11.77 -0.71 8.85
CA LEU A 29 12.64 -1.63 8.10
C LEU A 29 14.05 -1.70 8.69
N ALA A 30 14.64 -0.56 9.05
CA ALA A 30 15.98 -0.51 9.62
C ALA A 30 16.07 -1.25 10.97
N VAL A 31 14.99 -1.26 11.76
CA VAL A 31 14.92 -1.99 13.02
C VAL A 31 14.59 -3.48 12.80
N GLY A 32 13.65 -3.78 11.89
CA GLY A 32 13.10 -5.12 11.72
C GLY A 32 13.92 -6.03 10.80
N VAL A 33 14.70 -5.48 9.88
CA VAL A 33 15.51 -6.25 8.94
C VAL A 33 16.98 -6.10 9.29
N GLN A 34 17.57 -7.21 9.73
CA GLN A 34 18.98 -7.29 10.06
C GLN A 34 19.77 -8.01 8.95
N GLY A 35 21.04 -7.64 8.78
CA GLY A 35 21.93 -8.29 7.82
C GLY A 35 22.06 -9.78 8.09
N GLY A 36 21.98 -10.60 7.05
CA GLY A 36 22.02 -12.06 7.16
C GLY A 36 20.65 -12.73 7.37
N GLN A 37 19.55 -11.96 7.42
CA GLN A 37 18.23 -12.59 7.45
C GLN A 37 17.83 -13.21 6.10
N PRO A 38 17.05 -14.31 6.11
CA PRO A 38 16.51 -14.93 4.91
C PRO A 38 15.72 -13.94 4.06
N ILE A 39 16.04 -13.90 2.76
CA ILE A 39 15.45 -12.94 1.83
C ILE A 39 13.91 -12.96 1.83
N LEU A 40 13.28 -14.14 1.87
CA LEU A 40 11.82 -14.24 1.80
C LEU A 40 11.12 -13.69 3.06
N ASP A 41 11.74 -13.84 4.24
CA ASP A 41 11.19 -13.33 5.50
C ASP A 41 11.32 -11.81 5.58
N SER A 42 12.46 -11.25 5.19
CA SER A 42 12.66 -9.79 5.11
C SER A 42 11.68 -9.15 4.12
N LEU A 43 11.44 -9.79 2.97
CA LEU A 43 10.49 -9.31 1.97
C LEU A 43 9.04 -9.39 2.46
N GLY A 44 8.67 -10.46 3.15
CA GLY A 44 7.35 -10.59 3.78
C GLY A 44 7.09 -9.51 4.83
N TYR A 45 8.08 -9.24 5.68
CA TYR A 45 8.02 -8.18 6.68
C TYR A 45 7.85 -6.79 6.06
N ALA A 46 8.62 -6.50 5.01
CA ALA A 46 8.55 -5.22 4.31
C ALA A 46 7.23 -5.01 3.57
N ALA A 47 6.68 -6.06 2.95
CA ALA A 47 5.38 -6.00 2.29
C ALA A 47 4.25 -5.73 3.29
N ALA A 48 4.24 -6.43 4.43
CA ALA A 48 3.20 -6.26 5.45
C ALA A 48 3.14 -4.82 5.99
N ALA A 49 4.29 -4.21 6.27
CA ALA A 49 4.35 -2.84 6.78
C ALA A 49 3.99 -1.77 5.74
N LEU A 50 3.97 -2.11 4.44
CA LEU A 50 3.57 -1.18 3.38
C LEU A 50 2.05 -0.90 3.40
N LEU A 51 1.24 -1.82 3.90
CA LEU A 51 -0.23 -1.69 3.94
C LEU A 51 -0.70 -0.46 4.74
N PRO A 52 -0.31 -0.25 6.02
CA PRO A 52 -0.70 0.95 6.76
C PRO A 52 -0.12 2.23 6.16
N VAL A 53 1.07 2.16 5.55
CA VAL A 53 1.72 3.29 4.87
C VAL A 53 0.93 3.73 3.64
N ALA A 54 0.51 2.79 2.81
CA ALA A 54 -0.31 3.03 1.63
C ALA A 54 -1.67 3.65 2.01
N ALA A 55 -2.29 3.12 3.07
CA ALA A 55 -3.50 3.69 3.61
C ALA A 55 -3.26 5.15 4.04
N TRP A 56 -2.17 5.44 4.78
CA TRP A 56 -1.86 6.78 5.26
C TRP A 56 -1.65 7.75 4.10
N LEU A 57 -0.95 7.33 3.04
CA LEU A 57 -0.79 8.12 1.83
C LEU A 57 -2.12 8.45 1.15
N VAL A 58 -3.08 7.52 1.11
CA VAL A 58 -4.44 7.81 0.61
C VAL A 58 -5.08 8.94 1.42
N ARG A 59 -5.02 8.84 2.75
CA ARG A 59 -5.57 9.87 3.63
C ARG A 59 -4.93 11.23 3.39
N ILE A 60 -3.61 11.28 3.24
CA ILE A 60 -2.88 12.52 2.92
C ILE A 60 -3.40 13.07 1.59
N CYS A 61 -3.41 12.28 0.52
CA CYS A 61 -3.80 12.75 -0.81
C CYS A 61 -5.24 13.28 -0.85
N VAL A 62 -6.19 12.58 -0.23
CA VAL A 62 -7.60 12.99 -0.18
C VAL A 62 -7.83 14.25 0.67
N THR A 63 -6.94 14.54 1.63
CA THR A 63 -7.07 15.70 2.53
C THR A 63 -6.10 16.84 2.22
N ASN A 64 -5.24 16.69 1.21
CA ASN A 64 -4.18 17.65 0.91
C ASN A 64 -4.72 18.95 0.30
N GLU A 65 -5.84 18.85 -0.41
CA GLU A 65 -6.40 19.96 -1.18
C GLU A 65 -7.33 20.83 -0.32
N PRO A 66 -7.11 22.17 -0.29
CA PRO A 66 -8.01 23.10 0.37
C PRO A 66 -9.45 23.02 -0.15
N PRO A 67 -10.49 23.26 0.68
CA PRO A 67 -11.89 23.14 0.27
C PRO A 67 -12.26 23.95 -0.98
N ALA A 68 -11.75 25.19 -1.10
CA ALA A 68 -12.01 26.06 -2.25
C ALA A 68 -11.34 25.58 -3.55
N ALA A 69 -10.13 25.01 -3.47
CA ALA A 69 -9.49 24.41 -4.64
C ALA A 69 -10.24 23.15 -5.09
N ARG A 70 -10.70 22.35 -4.11
CA ARG A 70 -11.44 21.12 -4.36
C ARG A 70 -12.78 21.36 -5.06
N SER A 71 -13.51 22.43 -4.71
CA SER A 71 -14.74 22.79 -5.43
C SER A 71 -14.47 23.18 -6.88
N CYS A 72 -13.40 23.95 -7.14
CA CYS A 72 -12.98 24.29 -8.51
C CYS A 72 -12.59 23.05 -9.33
N VAL A 73 -11.82 22.12 -8.75
CA VAL A 73 -11.43 20.88 -9.43
C VAL A 73 -12.63 19.95 -9.65
N ALA A 74 -13.55 19.87 -8.68
CA ALA A 74 -14.79 19.12 -8.82
C ALA A 74 -15.69 19.71 -9.91
N ALA A 75 -15.81 21.04 -10.00
CA ALA A 75 -16.57 21.70 -11.07
C ALA A 75 -15.94 21.50 -12.45
N ALA A 76 -14.60 21.57 -12.54
CA ALA A 76 -13.89 21.47 -13.83
C ALA A 76 -13.78 20.04 -14.37
N ALA A 77 -13.63 19.04 -13.50
CA ALA A 77 -13.32 17.67 -13.92
C ALA A 77 -14.24 16.59 -13.35
N GLY A 78 -15.17 16.96 -12.46
CA GLY A 78 -16.06 16.05 -11.76
C GLY A 78 -15.47 15.53 -10.44
N PRO A 79 -16.26 15.47 -9.35
CA PRO A 79 -15.79 15.08 -8.02
C PRO A 79 -15.23 13.65 -7.96
N GLY A 80 -15.87 12.69 -8.65
CA GLY A 80 -15.38 11.31 -8.72
C GLY A 80 -14.01 11.18 -9.41
N ARG A 81 -13.77 11.93 -10.49
CA ARG A 81 -12.48 11.89 -11.21
C ARG A 81 -11.36 12.56 -10.42
N ALA A 82 -11.68 13.64 -9.69
CA ALA A 82 -10.74 14.30 -8.79
C ALA A 82 -10.33 13.36 -7.65
N HIS A 83 -11.29 12.68 -7.03
CA HIS A 83 -11.03 11.70 -5.98
C HIS A 83 -10.22 10.50 -6.49
N LEU A 84 -10.58 9.94 -7.65
CA LEU A 84 -9.82 8.86 -8.29
C LEU A 84 -8.36 9.26 -8.53
N ALA A 85 -8.10 10.49 -9.00
CA ALA A 85 -6.74 10.96 -9.22
C ALA A 85 -5.92 10.99 -7.91
N ALA A 86 -6.52 11.40 -6.79
CA ALA A 86 -5.87 11.38 -5.48
C ALA A 86 -5.53 9.94 -5.03
N LEU A 87 -6.46 8.99 -5.22
CA LEU A 87 -6.23 7.58 -4.89
C LEU A 87 -5.14 6.94 -5.75
N LEU A 88 -5.13 7.24 -7.06
CA LEU A 88 -4.09 6.74 -7.97
C LEU A 88 -2.71 7.30 -7.66
N VAL A 89 -2.61 8.58 -7.27
CA VAL A 89 -1.34 9.18 -6.83
C VAL A 89 -0.84 8.54 -5.52
N ALA A 90 -1.73 8.29 -4.56
CA ALA A 90 -1.37 7.60 -3.33
C ALA A 90 -0.89 6.16 -3.60
N LEU A 91 -1.60 5.41 -4.47
CA LEU A 91 -1.21 4.06 -4.87
C LEU A 91 0.14 4.06 -5.57
N ALA A 92 0.37 4.99 -6.50
CA ALA A 92 1.64 5.12 -7.20
C ALA A 92 2.81 5.44 -6.24
N GLY A 93 2.59 6.34 -5.27
CA GLY A 93 3.58 6.65 -4.24
C GLY A 93 3.90 5.45 -3.34
N ALA A 94 2.88 4.70 -2.92
CA ALA A 94 3.06 3.48 -2.13
C ALA A 94 3.78 2.38 -2.92
N ALA A 95 3.42 2.18 -4.19
CA ALA A 95 4.07 1.21 -5.07
C ALA A 95 5.54 1.60 -5.34
N ALA A 96 5.83 2.89 -5.55
CA ALA A 96 7.20 3.37 -5.70
C ALA A 96 8.05 3.15 -4.43
N LEU A 97 7.48 3.42 -3.25
CA LEU A 97 8.16 3.15 -1.98
C LEU A 97 8.39 1.66 -1.75
N GLY A 98 7.37 0.84 -1.98
CA GLY A 98 7.44 -0.62 -1.84
C GLY A 98 8.45 -1.23 -2.80
N THR A 99 8.42 -0.86 -4.08
CA THR A 99 9.40 -1.32 -5.08
C THR A 99 10.83 -0.96 -4.67
N ALA A 100 11.07 0.28 -4.23
CA ALA A 100 12.39 0.70 -3.75
C ALA A 100 12.85 -0.15 -2.56
N ALA A 101 12.00 -0.36 -1.56
CA ALA A 101 12.33 -1.18 -0.40
C ALA A 101 12.61 -2.65 -0.78
N ILE A 102 11.78 -3.25 -1.64
CA ILE A 102 11.99 -4.61 -2.13
C ILE A 102 13.32 -4.72 -2.87
N VAL A 103 13.66 -3.78 -3.76
CA VAL A 103 14.95 -3.77 -4.46
C VAL A 103 16.11 -3.70 -3.46
N VAL A 104 16.07 -2.76 -2.51
CA VAL A 104 17.11 -2.61 -1.49
C VAL A 104 17.28 -3.90 -0.68
N LEU A 105 16.18 -4.49 -0.22
CA LEU A 105 16.21 -5.72 0.57
C LEU A 105 16.69 -6.93 -0.24
N THR A 106 16.32 -7.06 -1.52
CA THR A 106 16.83 -8.14 -2.37
C THR A 106 18.34 -8.08 -2.59
N LEU A 107 18.95 -6.89 -2.46
CA LEU A 107 20.39 -6.69 -2.58
C LEU A 107 21.14 -6.97 -1.27
N ILE A 108 20.53 -6.66 -0.12
CA ILE A 108 21.16 -6.73 1.21
C ILE A 108 20.91 -8.06 1.92
N SER A 109 19.73 -8.66 1.76
CA SER A 109 19.35 -9.91 2.44
C SER A 109 20.10 -11.14 1.90
N ASP A 110 20.25 -12.15 2.76
CA ASP A 110 20.93 -13.39 2.39
C ASP A 110 20.05 -14.21 1.44
N PRO A 111 20.54 -14.63 0.24
CA PRO A 111 19.81 -15.47 -0.69
C PRO A 111 19.72 -16.93 -0.19
N ALA A 112 19.24 -17.12 1.02
CA ALA A 112 19.11 -18.40 1.67
C ALA A 112 17.68 -18.58 2.22
N SER A 113 17.29 -19.85 2.38
CA SER A 113 16.08 -20.27 3.08
C SER A 113 16.19 -19.96 4.58
N ALA A 114 15.09 -20.07 5.33
CA ALA A 114 15.08 -19.87 6.78
C ALA A 114 16.18 -20.65 7.53
N ASP A 115 16.39 -21.92 7.16
CA ASP A 115 17.42 -22.79 7.78
C ASP A 115 18.83 -22.60 7.19
N HIS A 116 18.99 -21.65 6.26
CA HIS A 116 20.24 -21.37 5.52
C HIS A 116 20.82 -22.57 4.73
N GLN A 117 20.08 -23.66 4.63
CA GLN A 117 20.50 -24.88 3.92
C GLN A 117 20.30 -24.80 2.40
N ILE A 118 19.27 -24.08 1.96
CA ILE A 118 18.89 -24.00 0.54
C ILE A 118 19.14 -22.60 0.03
N ARG A 119 19.92 -22.47 -1.04
CA ARG A 119 20.12 -21.19 -1.73
C ARG A 119 18.85 -20.83 -2.51
N VAL A 120 18.29 -19.66 -2.21
CA VAL A 120 17.12 -19.13 -2.89
C VAL A 120 17.57 -18.13 -3.96
N PRO A 121 17.21 -18.33 -5.24
CA PRO A 121 17.57 -17.40 -6.29
C PRO A 121 16.95 -16.00 -6.05
N ARG A 122 17.78 -14.95 -6.11
CA ARG A 122 17.40 -13.56 -5.77
C ARG A 122 16.32 -12.99 -6.68
N LEU A 123 16.41 -13.24 -7.99
CA LEU A 123 15.46 -12.72 -8.98
C LEU A 123 14.02 -13.19 -8.73
N PRO A 124 13.74 -14.50 -8.62
CA PRO A 124 12.38 -14.97 -8.36
C PRO A 124 11.91 -14.61 -6.94
N ALA A 125 12.80 -14.59 -5.93
CA ALA A 125 12.45 -14.10 -4.60
C ALA A 125 12.02 -12.62 -4.61
N GLY A 126 12.78 -11.78 -5.33
CA GLY A 126 12.44 -10.37 -5.52
C GLY A 126 11.13 -10.17 -6.27
N ALA A 127 10.86 -10.98 -7.29
CA ALA A 127 9.57 -10.95 -8.00
C ALA A 127 8.40 -11.32 -7.08
N ALA A 128 8.55 -12.36 -6.25
CA ALA A 128 7.54 -12.75 -5.27
C ALA A 128 7.30 -11.65 -4.22
N GLY A 129 8.38 -11.05 -3.70
CA GLY A 129 8.31 -9.92 -2.78
C GLY A 129 7.63 -8.69 -3.41
N LEU A 130 7.90 -8.42 -4.69
CA LEU A 130 7.26 -7.33 -5.41
C LEU A 130 5.75 -7.55 -5.58
N LEU A 131 5.34 -8.77 -5.94
CA LEU A 131 3.92 -9.12 -6.04
C LEU A 131 3.21 -8.98 -4.68
N ALA A 132 3.85 -9.41 -3.60
CA ALA A 132 3.32 -9.24 -2.24
C ALA A 132 3.22 -7.76 -1.85
N ALA A 133 4.25 -6.95 -2.13
CA ALA A 133 4.22 -5.52 -1.87
C ALA A 133 3.12 -4.81 -2.66
N LEU A 134 2.90 -5.18 -3.93
CA LEU A 134 1.79 -4.66 -4.74
C LEU A 134 0.42 -5.04 -4.16
N ALA A 135 0.24 -6.29 -3.72
CA ALA A 135 -0.99 -6.72 -3.06
C ALA A 135 -1.24 -5.91 -1.77
N CYS A 136 -0.22 -5.72 -0.93
CA CYS A 136 -0.30 -4.93 0.29
C CYS A 136 -0.58 -3.44 0.00
N ALA A 137 0.03 -2.87 -1.04
CA ALA A 137 -0.23 -1.49 -1.46
C ALA A 137 -1.69 -1.33 -1.94
N LEU A 138 -2.18 -2.24 -2.79
CA LEU A 138 -3.57 -2.26 -3.25
C LEU A 138 -4.55 -2.34 -2.07
N LEU A 139 -4.34 -3.27 -1.15
CA LEU A 139 -5.20 -3.42 0.03
C LEU A 139 -5.12 -2.21 0.95
N GLY A 140 -3.93 -1.67 1.20
CA GLY A 140 -3.76 -0.45 1.97
C GLY A 140 -4.49 0.73 1.34
N THR A 141 -4.48 0.86 0.01
CA THR A 141 -5.27 1.89 -0.67
C THR A 141 -6.78 1.66 -0.58
N ALA A 142 -7.25 0.41 -0.61
CA ALA A 142 -8.65 0.09 -0.40
C ALA A 142 -9.11 0.46 1.01
N VAL A 143 -8.32 0.08 2.03
CA VAL A 143 -8.55 0.45 3.44
C VAL A 143 -8.59 1.97 3.54
N GLY A 144 -7.58 2.67 3.03
CA GLY A 144 -7.52 4.13 3.06
C GLY A 144 -8.72 4.79 2.37
N ALA A 145 -9.18 4.27 1.23
CA ALA A 145 -10.35 4.80 0.52
C ALA A 145 -11.65 4.62 1.32
N LEU A 146 -11.81 3.48 1.99
CA LEU A 146 -12.99 3.17 2.82
C LEU A 146 -12.99 3.88 4.17
N THR A 147 -11.82 4.17 4.75
CA THR A 147 -11.70 4.82 6.07
C THR A 147 -11.58 6.34 5.99
N THR A 148 -11.49 6.92 4.79
CA THR A 148 -11.42 8.37 4.60
C THR A 148 -12.79 8.95 4.25
N TRP A 149 -12.92 10.27 4.33
CA TRP A 149 -14.09 11.00 3.82
C TRP A 149 -14.34 10.57 2.35
N PRO A 150 -15.55 10.07 2.01
CA PRO A 150 -16.83 10.44 2.59
C PRO A 150 -17.44 9.48 3.63
N VAL A 151 -16.77 8.40 4.03
CA VAL A 151 -17.35 7.38 4.95
C VAL A 151 -17.16 7.77 6.42
N LEU A 152 -15.96 8.21 6.82
CA LEU A 152 -15.70 8.75 8.16
C LEU A 152 -15.39 10.25 8.08
N ARG A 153 -16.29 11.08 8.64
CA ARG A 153 -16.12 12.53 8.72
C ARG A 153 -15.21 12.99 9.87
N SER A 154 -15.02 12.19 10.92
CA SER A 154 -14.18 12.60 12.06
C SER A 154 -12.76 12.05 11.99
N THR A 155 -11.79 12.97 11.97
CA THR A 155 -10.34 12.69 12.05
C THR A 155 -10.00 11.79 13.24
N GLY A 156 -10.67 11.98 14.37
CA GLY A 156 -10.43 11.22 15.61
C GLY A 156 -10.88 9.75 15.58
N ARG A 157 -11.78 9.34 14.66
CA ARG A 157 -12.17 7.93 14.49
C ARG A 157 -11.55 7.28 13.27
N ALA A 158 -11.17 8.08 12.27
CA ALA A 158 -10.55 7.59 11.04
C ALA A 158 -9.21 6.91 11.28
N VAL A 159 -8.33 7.51 12.11
CA VAL A 159 -7.00 6.97 12.38
C VAL A 159 -7.05 5.61 13.11
N PRO A 160 -7.80 5.44 14.22
CA PRO A 160 -7.90 4.13 14.87
C PRO A 160 -8.63 3.09 14.02
N ALA A 161 -9.69 3.46 13.28
CA ALA A 161 -10.37 2.53 12.39
C ALA A 161 -9.48 2.04 11.24
N MET A 162 -8.62 2.92 10.73
CA MET A 162 -7.64 2.63 9.69
C MET A 162 -6.52 1.73 10.19
N LEU A 163 -5.98 1.99 11.38
CA LEU A 163 -5.01 1.09 12.02
C LEU A 163 -5.62 -0.28 12.29
N LEU A 164 -6.85 -0.33 12.81
CA LEU A 164 -7.55 -1.57 13.10
C LEU A 164 -7.84 -2.35 11.81
N ALA A 165 -8.31 -1.68 10.75
CA ALA A 165 -8.60 -2.32 9.46
C ALA A 165 -7.31 -2.80 8.77
N ALA A 166 -6.22 -2.02 8.85
CA ALA A 166 -4.92 -2.45 8.35
C ALA A 166 -4.40 -3.69 9.11
N LEU A 167 -4.51 -3.68 10.44
CA LEU A 167 -4.13 -4.82 11.28
C LEU A 167 -4.98 -6.05 10.98
N LEU A 168 -6.31 -5.91 10.95
CA LEU A 168 -7.23 -7.00 10.63
C LEU A 168 -7.01 -7.53 9.20
N SER A 169 -6.67 -6.67 8.24
CA SER A 169 -6.35 -7.11 6.89
C SER A 169 -5.08 -7.96 6.82
N VAL A 170 -4.17 -7.86 7.79
CA VAL A 170 -2.94 -8.67 7.85
C VAL A 170 -3.13 -9.93 8.72
N VAL A 171 -4.01 -9.86 9.73
CA VAL A 171 -4.14 -10.90 10.77
C VAL A 171 -5.34 -11.84 10.56
N VAL A 172 -6.37 -11.42 9.79
CA VAL A 172 -7.58 -12.25 9.59
C VAL A 172 -7.33 -13.33 8.55
N THR A 173 -7.41 -14.58 9.01
CA THR A 173 -7.23 -15.79 8.20
C THR A 173 -8.20 -15.78 7.02
N GLY A 174 -7.65 -15.93 5.81
CA GLY A 174 -8.39 -15.83 4.55
C GLY A 174 -8.29 -14.47 3.86
N SER A 175 -7.68 -13.47 4.50
CA SER A 175 -7.38 -12.20 3.82
C SER A 175 -6.27 -12.37 2.77
N PRO A 176 -6.38 -11.70 1.60
CA PRO A 176 -5.37 -11.81 0.55
C PRO A 176 -4.00 -11.26 0.97
N ALA A 177 -3.94 -10.29 1.89
CA ALA A 177 -2.66 -9.84 2.47
C ALA A 177 -2.02 -10.94 3.33
N GLN A 178 -2.78 -11.59 4.22
CA GLN A 178 -2.25 -12.71 5.00
C GLN A 178 -1.81 -13.87 4.11
N ALA A 179 -2.57 -14.20 3.06
CA ALA A 179 -2.20 -15.26 2.12
C ALA A 179 -0.89 -14.96 1.38
N ALA A 180 -0.67 -13.70 0.96
CA ALA A 180 0.57 -13.29 0.32
C ALA A 180 1.77 -13.34 1.29
N VAL A 181 1.61 -12.84 2.52
CA VAL A 181 2.67 -12.84 3.55
C VAL A 181 2.98 -14.26 4.02
N ASN A 182 1.96 -15.05 4.36
CA ASN A 182 2.15 -16.44 4.77
C ASN A 182 2.75 -17.27 3.63
N GLY A 183 2.39 -17.00 2.37
CA GLY A 183 3.02 -17.65 1.22
C GLY A 183 4.54 -17.45 1.21
N LEU A 184 5.01 -16.22 1.46
CA LEU A 184 6.44 -15.92 1.55
C LEU A 184 7.11 -16.60 2.76
N VAL A 185 6.47 -16.59 3.94
CA VAL A 185 6.99 -17.24 5.15
C VAL A 185 7.05 -18.76 5.01
N THR A 186 5.99 -19.38 4.45
CA THR A 186 5.96 -20.82 4.18
C THR A 186 6.98 -21.17 3.10
N GLY A 187 7.11 -20.37 2.05
CA GLY A 187 8.12 -20.52 1.00
C GLY A 187 9.56 -20.39 1.53
N SER A 188 9.79 -19.52 2.52
CA SER A 188 11.07 -19.40 3.23
C SER A 188 11.45 -20.68 3.97
N ARG A 189 10.47 -21.40 4.52
CA ARG A 189 10.68 -22.68 5.23
C ARG A 189 10.89 -23.86 4.28
N SER A 190 10.21 -23.87 3.14
CA SER A 190 10.31 -24.96 2.16
C SER A 190 11.37 -24.73 1.07
N GLY A 191 12.01 -23.56 1.02
CA GLY A 191 12.97 -23.19 -0.03
C GLY A 191 12.34 -22.97 -1.40
N THR A 192 11.01 -22.87 -1.47
CA THR A 192 10.24 -22.72 -2.72
C THR A 192 9.78 -21.29 -2.88
N VAL A 193 9.99 -20.71 -4.06
CA VAL A 193 9.49 -19.35 -4.35
C VAL A 193 7.99 -19.41 -4.69
N PRO A 194 7.10 -18.83 -3.86
CA PRO A 194 5.68 -18.79 -4.17
C PRO A 194 5.40 -17.73 -5.25
N THR A 195 4.42 -17.98 -6.11
CA THR A 195 3.89 -16.98 -7.05
C THR A 195 2.51 -16.50 -6.56
N PRO A 196 2.42 -15.42 -5.78
CA PRO A 196 1.17 -14.95 -5.19
C PRO A 196 0.30 -14.19 -6.22
N LEU A 197 -0.04 -14.85 -7.33
CA LEU A 197 -0.93 -14.29 -8.36
C LEU A 197 -2.38 -14.24 -7.88
N LEU A 198 -2.86 -15.31 -7.22
CA LEU A 198 -4.23 -15.38 -6.71
C LEU A 198 -4.52 -14.28 -5.66
N PRO A 199 -3.67 -14.06 -4.64
CA PRO A 199 -3.85 -12.96 -3.69
C PRO A 199 -3.79 -11.58 -4.35
N LEU A 200 -2.93 -11.41 -5.35
CA LEU A 200 -2.81 -10.15 -6.09
C LEU A 200 -4.09 -9.84 -6.87
N VAL A 201 -4.66 -10.82 -7.57
CA VAL A 201 -5.91 -10.64 -8.31
C VAL A 201 -7.06 -10.33 -7.35
N ALA A 202 -7.16 -11.06 -6.24
CA ALA A 202 -8.17 -10.80 -5.22
C ALA A 202 -8.03 -9.38 -4.63
N ALA A 203 -6.81 -8.95 -4.31
CA ALA A 203 -6.52 -7.60 -3.84
C ALA A 203 -6.90 -6.55 -4.90
N ALA A 204 -6.54 -6.76 -6.17
CA ALA A 204 -6.86 -5.83 -7.25
C ALA A 204 -8.37 -5.66 -7.45
N VAL A 205 -9.13 -6.77 -7.45
CA VAL A 205 -10.60 -6.73 -7.55
C VAL A 205 -11.21 -5.99 -6.36
N PHE A 206 -10.79 -6.33 -5.13
CA PHE A 206 -11.28 -5.67 -3.93
C PHE A 206 -11.00 -4.17 -3.93
N THR A 207 -9.78 -3.77 -4.29
CA THR A 207 -9.38 -2.37 -4.39
C THR A 207 -10.15 -1.65 -5.49
N ALA A 208 -10.38 -2.26 -6.65
CA ALA A 208 -11.19 -1.68 -7.71
C ALA A 208 -12.63 -1.40 -7.23
N VAL A 209 -13.24 -2.36 -6.53
CA VAL A 209 -14.59 -2.19 -5.94
C VAL A 209 -14.59 -1.08 -4.90
N ALA A 210 -13.63 -1.06 -3.99
CA ALA A 210 -13.52 -0.01 -2.95
C ALA A 210 -13.37 1.39 -3.56
N ILE A 211 -12.50 1.53 -4.57
CA ILE A 211 -12.31 2.78 -5.31
C ILE A 211 -13.60 3.20 -6.03
N ALA A 212 -14.27 2.26 -6.69
CA ALA A 212 -15.53 2.54 -7.39
C ALA A 212 -16.62 3.03 -6.43
N VAL A 213 -16.78 2.37 -5.27
CA VAL A 213 -17.72 2.77 -4.23
C VAL A 213 -17.37 4.16 -3.67
N ALA A 214 -16.09 4.42 -3.37
CA ALA A 214 -15.65 5.72 -2.88
C ALA A 214 -15.90 6.86 -3.89
N CYS A 215 -15.61 6.61 -5.18
CA CYS A 215 -15.88 7.57 -6.25
C CYS A 215 -17.38 7.81 -6.47
N ALA A 216 -18.21 6.76 -6.40
CA ALA A 216 -19.66 6.86 -6.53
C ALA A 216 -20.28 7.66 -5.36
N LEU A 217 -19.86 7.38 -4.12
CA LEU A 217 -20.30 8.12 -2.94
C LEU A 217 -19.88 9.60 -3.00
N THR A 218 -18.67 9.87 -3.48
CA THR A 218 -18.16 11.23 -3.66
C THR A 218 -18.96 11.99 -4.71
N SER A 219 -19.35 11.33 -5.81
CA SER A 219 -20.16 11.94 -6.87
C SER A 219 -21.60 12.23 -6.42
N ARG A 220 -22.15 11.45 -5.49
CA ARG A 220 -23.51 11.64 -4.94
C ARG A 220 -23.60 12.66 -3.81
N ARG A 221 -22.49 12.97 -3.14
CA ARG A 221 -22.45 13.82 -1.93
C ARG A 221 -21.76 15.17 -2.16
N SER A 222 -21.40 15.48 -3.40
CA SER A 222 -20.95 16.81 -3.77
C SER A 222 -22.17 17.75 -3.83
N PRO A 223 -22.13 18.89 -3.11
CA PRO A 223 -23.19 19.90 -3.16
C PRO A 223 -23.25 20.60 -4.52
#